data_AF-A0A9P8E130-F1
#
_entry.id   AF-A0A9P8E130-F1
#
_cell.length_a   1.000
_cell.length_b   1.000
_cell.length_c   1.000
_cell.angle_alpha   90.00
_cell.angle_beta   90.00
_cell.angle_gamma   90.00
#
_symmetry.space_group_name_H-M   'P 1'
#
loop_
_entity.id
_entity.type
_entity.pdbx_description
1 polymer ?
#
loop_
_entity_poly.entity_id
_entity_poly.type
_entity_poly.pdbx_seq_one_letter_code
_entity_poly.pdbx_strand_id
1 'polypeptide(L)'
;MLLQMTLGRDMERSIGSIRFTLVYFSAGIFGFVLGGNFAATGIASTGCSGSLFGIMALTLLELLYTWRERQSPVKDLLFILVDVIISFVLGLLPGLDNFSHIGGFLMGLVLGICLLRSPNALRRRTGEDEPPYSSVGAPAATQDAASQGLRVFIKQPAGFFKGRRAMWWVWWIVRMLALIGVLIGFIVLLKNFYVWRTGCTWCKYLSCIDVNNWCDVGNLQFSNTTSKRDLLALGNSIFLEPMTSA
;
A
#
# COMPACT_ATOMS: atom_id res chain seq x y z
N MET A 1 -6.98 4.74 13.99
CA MET A 1 -7.17 6.16 13.59
C MET A 1 -6.17 7.12 14.21
N LEU A 2 -5.85 7.02 15.52
CA LEU A 2 -4.81 7.87 16.12
C LEU A 2 -3.46 7.77 15.39
N LEU A 3 -2.97 6.55 15.17
CA LEU A 3 -1.72 6.28 14.44
C LEU A 3 -1.77 6.80 12.98
N GLN A 4 -2.92 6.64 12.31
CA GLN A 4 -3.17 7.19 10.97
C GLN A 4 -3.01 8.72 10.94
N MET A 5 -3.56 9.41 11.94
CA MET A 5 -3.56 10.87 11.99
C MET A 5 -2.21 11.44 12.42
N THR A 6 -1.47 10.78 13.31
CA THR A 6 -0.15 11.26 13.74
C THR A 6 0.90 10.99 12.66
N LEU A 7 1.12 9.72 12.31
CA LEU A 7 2.10 9.33 11.30
C LEU A 7 1.73 9.83 9.91
N GLY A 8 0.45 9.79 9.55
CA GLY A 8 -0.01 10.29 8.26
C GLY A 8 0.21 11.79 8.12
N ARG A 9 -0.12 12.60 9.14
CA ARG A 9 0.10 14.06 9.12
C ARG A 9 1.58 14.43 9.05
N ASP A 10 2.42 13.74 9.81
CA ASP A 10 3.85 14.01 9.83
C ASP A 10 4.48 13.65 8.48
N MET A 11 4.10 12.51 7.91
CA MET A 11 4.54 12.10 6.58
C MET A 11 3.99 13.03 5.48
N GLU A 12 2.72 13.40 5.53
CA GLU A 12 2.13 14.33 4.56
C GLU A 12 2.86 15.67 4.52
N ARG A 13 3.31 16.17 5.68
CA ARG A 13 4.12 17.38 5.78
C ARG A 13 5.55 17.21 5.24
N SER A 14 6.15 16.04 5.35
CA SER A 14 7.53 15.80 4.89
C SER A 14 7.63 15.60 3.38
N ILE A 15 6.69 14.85 2.78
CA ILE A 15 6.70 14.51 1.34
C ILE A 15 5.73 15.34 0.49
N GLY A 16 4.76 16.02 1.10
CA GLY A 16 3.73 16.82 0.44
C GLY A 16 2.46 16.03 0.10
N SER A 17 1.30 16.72 0.14
CA SER A 17 -0.03 16.12 0.06
C SER A 17 -0.30 15.25 -1.18
N ILE A 18 0.15 15.66 -2.38
CA ILE A 18 -0.08 14.89 -3.62
C ILE A 18 0.62 13.53 -3.56
N ARG A 19 1.91 13.52 -3.18
CA ARG A 19 2.71 12.27 -3.10
C ARG A 19 2.17 11.36 -2.01
N PHE A 20 1.83 11.94 -0.87
CA PHE A 20 1.18 11.21 0.22
C PHE A 20 -0.12 10.55 -0.24
N THR A 21 -0.98 11.30 -0.92
CA THR A 21 -2.27 10.80 -1.42
C THR A 21 -2.10 9.63 -2.39
N LEU A 22 -1.15 9.75 -3.34
CA LEU A 22 -0.85 8.70 -4.30
C LEU A 22 -0.40 7.41 -3.62
N VAL A 23 0.55 7.49 -2.68
CA VAL A 23 1.02 6.30 -1.95
C VAL A 23 -0.08 5.74 -1.07
N TYR A 24 -0.82 6.59 -0.36
CA TYR A 24 -1.86 6.19 0.57
C TYR A 24 -2.95 5.33 -0.11
N PHE A 25 -3.52 5.84 -1.21
CA PHE A 25 -4.57 5.13 -1.92
C PHE A 25 -4.07 3.88 -2.62
N SER A 26 -2.91 3.98 -3.29
CA SER A 26 -2.37 2.84 -4.02
C SER A 26 -1.89 1.71 -3.10
N ALA A 27 -1.30 2.02 -1.95
CA ALA A 27 -0.94 1.01 -0.94
C ALA A 27 -2.18 0.32 -0.37
N GLY A 28 -3.24 1.07 -0.11
CA GLY A 28 -4.52 0.49 0.33
C GLY A 28 -5.13 -0.44 -0.73
N ILE A 29 -5.28 0.04 -1.97
CA ILE A 29 -5.86 -0.72 -3.06
C ILE A 29 -5.04 -1.98 -3.37
N PHE A 30 -3.72 -1.83 -3.53
CA PHE A 30 -2.84 -2.96 -3.82
C PHE A 30 -2.81 -3.97 -2.66
N GLY A 31 -2.77 -3.47 -1.42
CA GLY A 31 -2.85 -4.29 -0.21
C GLY A 31 -4.11 -5.15 -0.20
N PHE A 32 -5.29 -4.54 -0.30
CA PHE A 32 -6.54 -5.31 -0.27
C PHE A 32 -6.75 -6.22 -1.48
N VAL A 33 -6.24 -5.84 -2.66
CA VAL A 33 -6.24 -6.75 -3.83
C VAL A 33 -5.34 -7.97 -3.56
N LEU A 34 -4.17 -7.79 -2.94
CA LEU A 34 -3.32 -8.90 -2.52
C LEU A 34 -4.02 -9.76 -1.44
N GLY A 35 -4.67 -9.11 -0.47
CA GLY A 35 -5.51 -9.75 0.54
C GLY A 35 -6.61 -10.61 -0.07
N GLY A 36 -7.40 -10.09 -1.00
CA GLY A 36 -8.48 -10.82 -1.65
C GLY A 36 -8.03 -12.05 -2.44
N ASN A 37 -6.78 -12.11 -2.88
CA ASN A 37 -6.23 -13.28 -3.57
C ASN A 37 -5.86 -14.43 -2.63
N PHE A 38 -5.41 -14.13 -1.41
CA PHE A 38 -4.71 -15.09 -0.56
C PHE A 38 -5.22 -15.20 0.88
N ALA A 39 -6.03 -14.26 1.35
CA ALA A 39 -6.69 -14.32 2.65
C ALA A 39 -7.83 -15.36 2.65
N ALA A 40 -8.27 -15.76 3.84
CA ALA A 40 -9.33 -16.76 3.99
C ALA A 40 -10.65 -16.31 3.32
N THR A 41 -11.29 -17.24 2.64
CA THR A 41 -12.59 -17.01 2.00
C THR A 41 -13.66 -16.77 3.08
N GLY A 42 -14.58 -15.84 2.81
CA GLY A 42 -15.77 -15.60 3.65
C GLY A 42 -15.59 -14.68 4.86
N ILE A 43 -14.39 -14.20 5.17
CA ILE A 43 -14.18 -13.08 6.10
C ILE A 43 -13.90 -11.79 5.33
N ALA A 44 -14.78 -10.79 5.48
CA ALA A 44 -14.55 -9.48 4.89
C ALA A 44 -13.51 -8.73 5.72
N SER A 45 -12.32 -8.49 5.17
CA SER A 45 -11.36 -7.57 5.76
C SER A 45 -11.57 -6.17 5.20
N THR A 46 -11.74 -5.20 6.09
CA THR A 46 -11.91 -3.78 5.75
C THR A 46 -11.18 -2.92 6.75
N GLY A 47 -10.59 -1.82 6.28
CA GLY A 47 -9.91 -0.87 7.16
C GLY A 47 -8.94 0.03 6.40
N CYS A 48 -8.32 0.97 7.12
CA CYS A 48 -7.23 1.78 6.55
C CYS A 48 -5.84 1.15 6.76
N SER A 49 -5.78 -0.04 7.35
CA SER A 49 -4.54 -0.70 7.76
C SER A 49 -3.60 -0.93 6.58
N GLY A 50 -4.09 -1.38 5.42
CA GLY A 50 -3.26 -1.53 4.22
C GLY A 50 -2.52 -0.23 3.83
N SER A 51 -3.21 0.91 3.86
CA SER A 51 -2.60 2.23 3.64
C SER A 51 -1.63 2.63 4.76
N LEU A 52 -1.94 2.27 6.01
CA LEU A 52 -1.10 2.53 7.18
C LEU A 52 0.26 1.84 7.04
N PHE A 53 0.26 0.56 6.65
CA PHE A 53 1.50 -0.18 6.38
C PHE A 53 2.29 0.43 5.22
N GLY A 54 1.61 1.00 4.22
CA GLY A 54 2.24 1.82 3.19
C GLY A 54 2.95 3.06 3.76
N ILE A 55 2.32 3.78 4.70
CA ILE A 55 2.95 4.92 5.39
C ILE A 55 4.14 4.46 6.25
N MET A 56 4.04 3.34 6.95
CA MET A 56 5.14 2.76 7.73
C MET A 56 6.34 2.36 6.84
N ALA A 57 6.08 1.90 5.62
CA ALA A 57 7.13 1.68 4.63
C ALA A 57 7.80 2.99 4.19
N LEU A 58 7.02 4.07 4.03
CA LEU A 58 7.58 5.39 3.71
C LEU A 58 8.44 5.94 4.84
N THR A 59 8.01 5.82 6.10
CA THR A 59 8.82 6.25 7.26
C THR A 59 10.11 5.46 7.37
N LEU A 60 10.06 4.14 7.13
CA LEU A 60 11.24 3.31 7.07
C LEU A 60 12.19 3.77 5.96
N LEU A 61 11.68 4.02 4.76
CA LEU A 61 12.51 4.46 3.64
C LEU A 61 13.13 5.84 3.88
N GLU A 62 12.37 6.78 4.46
CA GLU A 62 12.88 8.10 4.85
C GLU A 62 13.99 8.00 5.90
N LEU A 63 13.84 7.09 6.88
CA LEU A 63 14.86 6.80 7.88
C LEU A 63 16.14 6.25 7.23
N LEU A 64 16.01 5.32 6.28
CA LEU A 64 17.15 4.75 5.55
C LEU A 64 17.87 5.81 4.71
N TYR A 65 17.14 6.72 4.09
CA TYR A 65 17.70 7.81 3.28
C TYR A 65 18.44 8.86 4.12
N THR A 66 17.99 9.09 5.35
CA THR A 66 18.53 10.10 6.27
C THR A 66 19.41 9.48 7.37
N TRP A 67 19.79 8.20 7.23
CA TRP A 67 20.45 7.40 8.26
C TRP A 67 21.69 8.06 8.87
N ARG A 68 22.51 8.74 8.04
CA ARG A 68 23.78 9.37 8.46
C ARG A 68 23.58 10.74 9.11
N GLU A 69 22.44 11.38 8.89
CA GLU A 69 22.14 12.73 9.37
C GLU A 69 21.39 12.70 10.72
N ARG A 70 20.81 11.54 11.07
CA ARG A 70 20.05 11.34 12.30
C ARG A 70 20.97 11.05 13.49
N GLN A 71 20.67 11.62 14.65
CA GLN A 71 21.45 11.43 15.89
C GLN A 71 21.37 9.99 16.44
N SER A 72 20.24 9.31 16.25
CA SER A 72 20.01 7.96 16.80
C SER A 72 19.20 7.03 15.87
N PRO A 73 19.69 6.75 14.65
CA PRO A 73 18.93 6.03 13.62
C PRO A 73 18.53 4.61 14.03
N VAL A 74 19.35 3.94 14.84
CA VAL A 74 19.08 2.58 15.33
C VAL A 74 17.88 2.53 16.28
N LYS A 75 17.71 3.56 17.13
CA LYS A 75 16.56 3.62 18.04
C LYS A 75 15.27 3.77 17.25
N ASP A 76 15.26 4.68 16.27
CA ASP A 76 14.11 4.90 15.40
C ASP A 76 13.77 3.66 14.57
N LEU A 77 14.78 2.94 14.06
CA LEU A 77 14.60 1.69 13.35
C LEU A 77 13.96 0.62 14.25
N LEU A 78 14.42 0.50 15.50
CA LEU A 78 13.85 -0.43 16.47
C LEU A 78 12.39 -0.11 16.77
N PHE A 79 12.03 1.16 16.97
CA PHE A 79 10.63 1.55 17.17
C PHE A 79 9.75 1.18 15.96
N ILE A 80 10.20 1.49 14.74
CA ILE A 80 9.48 1.12 13.52
C ILE A 80 9.33 -0.40 13.40
N LEU A 81 10.39 -1.15 13.68
CA LEU A 81 10.38 -2.61 13.59
C LEU A 81 9.42 -3.23 14.63
N VAL A 82 9.42 -2.71 15.85
CA VAL A 82 8.48 -3.13 16.90
C VAL A 82 7.04 -2.84 16.48
N ASP A 83 6.75 -1.65 15.95
CA ASP A 83 5.42 -1.30 15.45
C ASP A 83 4.96 -2.24 14.33
N VAL A 84 5.85 -2.58 13.38
CA VAL A 84 5.57 -3.53 12.30
C VAL A 84 5.26 -4.91 12.86
N ILE A 85 6.08 -5.42 13.79
CA ILE A 85 5.88 -6.74 14.41
C ILE A 85 4.55 -6.78 15.17
N ILE A 86 4.28 -5.79 16.02
CA ILE A 86 3.02 -5.72 16.77
C ILE A 86 1.84 -5.68 15.79
N SER A 87 1.94 -4.90 14.72
CA SER A 87 0.86 -4.79 13.73
C SER A 87 0.61 -6.12 12.99
N PHE A 88 1.65 -6.89 12.69
CA PHE A 88 1.53 -8.24 12.12
C PHE A 88 0.92 -9.25 13.09
N VAL A 89 1.28 -9.18 14.38
CA VAL A 89 0.70 -10.02 15.42
C VAL A 89 -0.79 -9.70 15.60
N LEU A 90 -1.15 -8.41 15.61
CA LEU A 90 -2.55 -7.99 15.63
C LEU A 90 -3.28 -8.42 14.37
N GLY A 91 -2.61 -8.49 13.22
CA GLY A 91 -3.19 -8.96 11.97
C GLY A 91 -3.53 -10.45 11.92
N LEU A 92 -3.19 -11.23 12.96
CA LEU A 92 -3.68 -12.61 13.15
C LEU A 92 -5.06 -12.67 13.81
N LEU A 93 -5.59 -11.53 14.27
CA LEU A 93 -6.92 -11.45 14.86
C LEU A 93 -8.01 -11.52 13.77
N PRO A 94 -9.20 -12.09 14.08
CA PRO A 94 -10.29 -12.19 13.13
C PRO A 94 -10.73 -10.80 12.63
N GLY A 95 -10.88 -10.66 11.32
CA GLY A 95 -11.25 -9.40 10.65
C GLY A 95 -10.07 -8.61 10.09
N LEU A 96 -8.83 -8.95 10.47
CA LEU A 96 -7.61 -8.36 9.91
C LEU A 96 -6.92 -9.33 8.95
N ASP A 97 -6.24 -8.77 7.94
CA ASP A 97 -5.58 -9.54 6.87
C ASP A 97 -4.10 -9.17 6.74
N ASN A 98 -3.22 -10.05 7.22
CA ASN A 98 -1.78 -9.86 7.08
C ASN A 98 -1.32 -9.75 5.62
N PHE A 99 -2.04 -10.34 4.66
CA PHE A 99 -1.76 -10.13 3.23
C PHE A 99 -1.97 -8.68 2.78
N SER A 100 -2.96 -7.95 3.29
CA SER A 100 -3.09 -6.54 2.94
C SER A 100 -2.02 -5.69 3.58
N HIS A 101 -1.57 -6.05 4.79
CA HIS A 101 -0.47 -5.39 5.47
C HIS A 101 0.83 -5.56 4.69
N ILE A 102 1.14 -6.79 4.25
CA ILE A 102 2.30 -7.10 3.39
C ILE A 102 2.20 -6.34 2.07
N GLY A 103 1.04 -6.41 1.40
CA GLY A 103 0.85 -5.76 0.11
C GLY A 103 0.97 -4.24 0.21
N GLY A 104 0.38 -3.65 1.25
CA GLY A 104 0.48 -2.22 1.54
C GLY A 104 1.91 -1.79 1.84
N PHE A 105 2.64 -2.56 2.65
CA PHE A 105 4.05 -2.29 2.97
C PHE A 105 4.94 -2.38 1.72
N LEU A 106 4.79 -3.43 0.90
CA LEU A 106 5.53 -3.59 -0.35
C LEU A 106 5.25 -2.45 -1.33
N MET A 107 3.97 -2.11 -1.53
CA MET A 107 3.57 -1.03 -2.42
C MET A 107 4.10 0.33 -1.91
N GLY A 108 4.05 0.56 -0.60
CA GLY A 108 4.62 1.73 0.05
C GLY A 108 6.13 1.85 -0.15
N LEU A 109 6.89 0.74 -0.02
CA LEU A 109 8.34 0.74 -0.27
C LEU A 109 8.66 1.07 -1.74
N VAL A 110 7.97 0.42 -2.67
CA VAL A 110 8.26 0.60 -4.11
C VAL A 110 7.90 2.01 -4.57
N LEU A 111 6.70 2.50 -4.24
CA LEU A 111 6.34 3.88 -4.56
C LEU A 111 7.15 4.88 -3.76
N GLY A 112 7.59 4.53 -2.56
CA GLY A 112 8.53 5.34 -1.80
C GLY A 112 9.82 5.58 -2.58
N ILE A 113 10.41 4.53 -3.16
CA ILE A 113 11.64 4.66 -3.98
C ILE A 113 11.40 5.56 -5.21
N CYS A 114 10.20 5.48 -5.79
CA CYS A 114 9.81 6.24 -6.97
C CYS A 114 9.50 7.72 -6.67
N LEU A 115 8.82 8.01 -5.55
CA LEU A 115 8.23 9.31 -5.24
C LEU A 115 9.00 10.11 -4.16
N LEU A 116 9.77 9.45 -3.28
CA LEU A 116 10.58 10.18 -2.29
C LEU A 116 11.72 10.93 -2.97
N ARG A 117 12.14 12.01 -2.31
CA ARG A 117 13.33 12.77 -2.72
C ARG A 117 14.56 11.87 -2.67
N SER A 118 15.45 12.02 -3.65
CA SER A 118 16.72 11.32 -3.65
C SER A 118 17.51 11.71 -2.39
N PRO A 119 18.13 10.74 -1.69
CA PRO A 119 18.86 11.03 -0.46
C PRO A 119 19.98 12.03 -0.74
N ASN A 120 20.29 12.91 0.22
CA ASN A 120 21.30 13.97 0.04
C ASN A 120 22.67 13.40 -0.40
N ALA A 121 23.02 12.20 0.07
CA ALA A 121 24.22 11.48 -0.34
C ALA A 121 24.22 11.09 -1.84
N LEU A 122 23.06 10.70 -2.38
CA LEU A 122 22.89 10.39 -3.80
C LEU A 122 22.74 11.69 -4.61
N ARG A 123 22.04 12.70 -4.08
CA ARG A 123 21.88 14.01 -4.72
C ARG A 123 23.21 14.70 -4.99
N ARG A 124 24.15 14.67 -4.03
CA ARG A 124 25.53 15.18 -4.21
C ARG A 124 26.32 14.41 -5.28
N ARG A 125 26.08 13.10 -5.41
CA ARG A 125 26.79 12.26 -6.41
C ARG A 125 26.18 12.42 -7.81
N THR A 126 24.87 12.52 -7.87
CA THR A 126 24.07 12.60 -9.09
C THR A 126 24.05 14.02 -9.68
N GLY A 127 24.33 15.05 -8.89
CA GLY A 127 24.39 16.45 -9.34
C GLY A 127 23.00 17.05 -9.59
N GLU A 128 22.01 16.63 -8.83
CA GLU A 128 20.61 16.97 -9.06
C GLU A 128 20.22 18.18 -8.20
N ASP A 129 20.48 19.37 -8.74
CA ASP A 129 19.90 20.63 -8.25
C ASP A 129 18.41 20.71 -8.67
N GLU A 130 17.60 19.75 -8.19
CA GLU A 130 16.15 19.82 -8.38
C GLU A 130 15.59 21.01 -7.58
N PRO A 131 14.78 21.89 -8.20
CA PRO A 131 14.18 23.03 -7.51
C PRO A 131 13.26 22.53 -6.38
N PRO A 132 13.13 23.29 -5.26
CA PRO A 132 12.28 22.91 -4.14
C PRO A 132 10.82 22.72 -4.59
N TYR A 133 10.23 21.57 -4.27
CA TYR A 133 8.79 21.34 -4.48
C TYR A 133 7.98 22.30 -3.59
N SER A 134 7.23 23.20 -4.23
CA SER A 134 6.26 24.07 -3.56
C SER A 134 5.02 23.24 -3.20
N SER A 135 4.64 23.25 -1.92
CA SER A 135 3.36 22.69 -1.48
C SER A 135 2.19 23.45 -2.12
N VAL A 136 1.07 22.77 -2.36
CA VAL A 136 -0.14 23.33 -3.00
C VAL A 136 -0.80 24.45 -2.17
N GLY A 137 -0.30 24.73 -0.96
CA GLY A 137 -0.74 25.83 -0.09
C GLY A 137 0.20 27.03 -0.05
N ALA A 138 1.19 27.12 -0.94
CA ALA A 138 2.02 28.31 -1.04
C ALA A 138 1.23 29.48 -1.68
N PRO A 139 1.49 30.74 -1.29
CA PRO A 139 0.71 31.90 -1.73
C PRO A 139 0.64 31.98 -3.26
N ALA A 140 -0.42 32.60 -3.80
CA ALA A 140 -0.81 32.62 -5.22
C ALA A 140 0.34 32.86 -6.23
N ALA A 141 1.43 33.51 -5.82
CA ALA A 141 2.67 33.65 -6.57
C ALA A 141 3.41 32.34 -6.93
N THR A 142 3.04 31.19 -6.34
CA THR A 142 3.69 29.88 -6.55
C THR A 142 2.90 28.90 -7.42
N GLN A 143 1.61 29.13 -7.66
CA GLN A 143 0.85 28.40 -8.69
C GLN A 143 1.37 28.72 -10.10
N ASP A 144 1.90 29.93 -10.26
CA ASP A 144 2.66 30.33 -11.44
C ASP A 144 3.96 29.52 -11.58
N ALA A 145 4.56 29.01 -10.50
CA ALA A 145 5.84 28.28 -10.57
C ALA A 145 5.71 26.84 -11.10
N ALA A 146 4.63 26.11 -10.75
CA ALA A 146 4.39 24.77 -11.31
C ALA A 146 3.97 24.83 -12.78
N SER A 147 3.12 25.80 -13.13
CA SER A 147 2.73 26.07 -14.52
C SER A 147 3.87 26.67 -15.34
N GLN A 148 4.76 27.48 -14.75
CA GLN A 148 6.02 27.92 -15.36
C GLN A 148 7.00 26.77 -15.54
N GLY A 149 7.16 25.87 -14.57
CA GLY A 149 8.05 24.70 -14.69
C GLY A 149 7.64 23.81 -15.86
N LEU A 150 6.33 23.57 -16.02
CA LEU A 150 5.78 22.85 -17.16
C LEU A 150 5.96 23.62 -18.47
N ARG A 151 5.71 24.94 -18.50
CA ARG A 151 5.89 25.79 -19.69
C ARG A 151 7.35 25.92 -20.12
N VAL A 152 8.29 25.97 -19.17
CA VAL A 152 9.74 26.01 -19.41
C VAL A 152 10.23 24.66 -19.92
N PHE A 153 9.75 23.55 -19.34
CA PHE A 153 10.04 22.20 -19.82
C PHE A 153 9.51 21.97 -21.25
N ILE A 154 8.30 22.44 -21.55
CA ILE A 154 7.72 22.37 -22.91
C ILE A 154 8.54 23.22 -23.90
N LYS A 155 9.04 24.38 -23.49
CA LYS A 155 9.83 25.27 -24.36
C LYS A 155 11.27 24.79 -24.61
N GLN A 156 11.88 24.06 -23.68
CA GLN A 156 13.25 23.56 -23.82
C GLN A 156 13.41 22.12 -23.27
N PRO A 157 12.81 21.11 -23.92
CA PRO A 157 12.86 19.73 -23.43
C PRO A 157 14.30 19.17 -23.47
N ALA A 158 15.11 19.61 -24.43
CA ALA A 158 16.49 19.16 -24.60
C ALA A 158 17.45 19.66 -23.51
N GLY A 159 17.15 20.81 -22.87
CA GLY A 159 17.94 21.35 -21.76
C GLY A 159 17.85 20.48 -20.50
N PHE A 160 16.70 19.81 -20.31
CA PHE A 160 16.50 18.90 -19.19
C PHE A 160 17.42 17.68 -19.23
N PHE A 161 17.88 17.24 -20.40
CA PHE A 161 18.68 16.00 -20.55
C PHE A 161 20.18 16.25 -20.76
N LYS A 162 20.61 17.50 -21.02
CA LYS A 162 21.99 17.81 -21.39
C LYS A 162 22.89 17.95 -20.16
N GLY A 163 23.96 17.14 -20.07
CA GLY A 163 24.99 17.25 -19.03
C GLY A 163 24.79 16.40 -17.77
N ARG A 164 23.85 15.44 -17.75
CA ARG A 164 23.59 14.59 -16.59
C ARG A 164 24.57 13.42 -16.48
N ARG A 165 25.00 13.12 -15.25
CA ARG A 165 25.94 12.03 -14.92
C ARG A 165 25.29 10.65 -15.09
N ALA A 166 26.09 9.62 -15.34
CA ALA A 166 25.60 8.24 -15.53
C ALA A 166 24.74 7.72 -14.35
N MET A 167 25.07 8.10 -13.12
CA MET A 167 24.31 7.71 -11.92
C MET A 167 22.87 8.26 -11.90
N TRP A 168 22.60 9.37 -12.58
CA TRP A 168 21.25 9.93 -12.74
C TRP A 168 20.38 9.01 -13.59
N TRP A 169 20.92 8.55 -14.71
CA TRP A 169 20.25 7.62 -15.61
C TRP A 169 19.98 6.28 -14.94
N VAL A 170 20.95 5.74 -14.19
CA VAL A 170 20.76 4.50 -13.42
C VAL A 170 19.61 4.65 -12.43
N TRP A 171 19.56 5.76 -11.67
CA TRP A 171 18.50 6.00 -10.71
C TRP A 171 17.12 6.14 -11.37
N TRP A 172 17.05 6.83 -12.50
CA TRP A 172 15.82 6.97 -13.29
C TRP A 172 15.33 5.63 -13.87
N ILE A 173 16.24 4.80 -14.38
CA ILE A 173 15.92 3.46 -14.88
C ILE A 173 15.36 2.59 -13.76
N VAL A 174 15.97 2.61 -12.57
CA VAL A 174 15.47 1.87 -11.39
C VAL A 174 14.03 2.28 -11.05
N ARG A 175 13.73 3.58 -11.07
CA ARG A 175 12.36 4.08 -10.82
C ARG A 175 11.37 3.63 -11.89
N MET A 176 11.77 3.73 -13.17
CA MET A 176 10.92 3.29 -14.28
C MET A 176 10.63 1.79 -14.21
N LEU A 177 11.65 0.96 -13.97
CA LEU A 177 11.48 -0.48 -13.82
C LEU A 177 10.62 -0.85 -12.61
N ALA A 178 10.78 -0.14 -11.49
CA ALA A 178 9.97 -0.34 -10.29
C ALA A 178 8.48 -0.04 -10.55
N LEU A 179 8.16 1.06 -11.24
CA LEU A 179 6.78 1.41 -11.61
C LEU A 179 6.17 0.39 -12.58
N ILE A 180 6.94 -0.05 -13.57
CA ILE A 180 6.49 -1.10 -14.52
C ILE A 180 6.22 -2.41 -13.77
N GLY A 181 7.12 -2.80 -12.86
CA GLY A 181 6.97 -4.01 -12.05
C GLY A 181 5.70 -3.98 -11.19
N VAL A 182 5.41 -2.85 -10.55
CA VAL A 182 4.17 -2.65 -9.78
C VAL A 182 2.93 -2.76 -10.66
N LEU A 183 2.94 -2.12 -11.83
CA LEU A 183 1.81 -2.18 -12.76
C LEU A 183 1.54 -3.60 -13.23
N ILE A 184 2.59 -4.34 -13.62
CA ILE A 184 2.48 -5.74 -14.02
C ILE A 184 1.97 -6.59 -12.85
N GLY A 185 2.54 -6.41 -11.65
CA GLY A 185 2.11 -7.14 -10.45
C GLY A 185 0.64 -6.90 -10.12
N PHE A 186 0.17 -5.66 -10.22
CA PHE A 186 -1.24 -5.33 -10.00
C PHE A 186 -2.16 -6.00 -11.03
N ILE A 187 -1.79 -5.98 -12.31
CA ILE A 187 -2.56 -6.65 -13.38
C ILE A 187 -2.61 -8.17 -13.14
N VAL A 188 -1.48 -8.78 -12.77
CA VAL A 188 -1.38 -10.22 -12.46
C VAL A 188 -2.27 -10.58 -11.28
N LEU A 189 -2.27 -9.78 -10.21
CA LEU A 189 -3.14 -10.01 -9.04
C LEU A 189 -4.62 -9.89 -9.39
N LEU A 190 -5.01 -8.92 -10.21
CA LEU A 190 -6.40 -8.80 -10.67
C LEU A 190 -6.79 -10.00 -11.55
N LYS A 191 -5.91 -10.45 -12.45
CA LYS A 191 -6.16 -11.66 -13.25
C LYS A 191 -6.27 -12.90 -12.38
N ASN A 192 -5.43 -13.02 -11.34
CA ASN A 192 -5.54 -14.14 -10.41
C ASN A 192 -6.86 -14.10 -9.64
N PHE A 193 -7.28 -12.92 -9.19
CA PHE A 193 -8.53 -12.77 -8.45
C PHE A 193 -9.76 -13.08 -9.29
N TYR A 194 -9.83 -12.57 -10.52
CA TYR A 194 -11.03 -12.71 -11.37
C TYR A 194 -11.04 -13.97 -12.23
N VAL A 195 -9.89 -14.41 -12.76
CA VAL A 195 -9.80 -15.46 -13.79
C VAL A 195 -9.23 -16.76 -13.23
N TRP A 196 -8.02 -16.74 -12.68
CA TRP A 196 -7.31 -17.98 -12.33
C TRP A 196 -7.77 -18.60 -11.01
N ARG A 197 -8.16 -17.77 -10.04
CA ARG A 197 -8.54 -18.15 -8.67
C ARG A 197 -7.57 -19.16 -8.04
N THR A 198 -6.28 -19.03 -8.34
CA THR A 198 -5.27 -19.91 -7.75
C THR A 198 -4.99 -19.44 -6.33
N GLY A 199 -5.45 -20.23 -5.37
CA GLY A 199 -5.19 -20.05 -3.95
C GLY A 199 -4.03 -20.92 -3.47
N CYS A 200 -3.57 -20.64 -2.26
CA CYS A 200 -2.51 -21.39 -1.59
C CYS A 200 -3.05 -22.03 -0.31
N THR A 201 -2.71 -23.30 -0.10
CA THR A 201 -3.18 -24.09 1.05
C THR A 201 -2.65 -23.59 2.39
N TRP A 202 -1.43 -23.03 2.40
CA TRP A 202 -0.77 -22.54 3.61
C TRP A 202 -1.00 -21.05 3.90
N CYS A 203 -1.53 -20.28 2.94
CA CYS A 203 -1.72 -18.83 3.09
C CYS A 203 -2.68 -18.47 4.23
N LYS A 204 -3.62 -19.36 4.54
CA LYS A 204 -4.51 -19.24 5.69
C LYS A 204 -3.77 -18.98 7.02
N TYR A 205 -2.59 -19.57 7.21
CA TYR A 205 -1.80 -19.42 8.44
C TYR A 205 -1.06 -18.07 8.53
N LEU A 206 -0.97 -17.32 7.43
CA LEU A 206 -0.42 -15.97 7.45
C LEU A 206 -1.42 -14.98 8.06
N SER A 207 -2.72 -15.19 7.88
CA SER A 207 -3.78 -14.29 8.38
C SER A 207 -4.48 -14.82 9.63
N CYS A 208 -4.15 -16.01 10.12
CA CYS A 208 -4.83 -16.59 11.26
C CYS A 208 -3.96 -17.58 12.03
N ILE A 209 -4.14 -17.59 13.36
CA ILE A 209 -3.55 -18.59 14.25
C ILE A 209 -4.57 -19.71 14.51
N ASP A 210 -4.14 -20.97 14.41
CA ASP A 210 -5.01 -22.14 14.59
C ASP A 210 -5.28 -22.41 16.08
N VAL A 211 -6.01 -21.48 16.70
CA VAL A 211 -6.48 -21.53 18.08
C VAL A 211 -8.00 -21.41 18.05
N ASN A 212 -8.72 -22.32 18.69
CA ASN A 212 -10.19 -22.33 18.77
C ASN A 212 -10.92 -22.25 17.41
N ASN A 213 -10.44 -22.95 16.36
CA ASN A 213 -11.04 -22.97 15.02
C ASN A 213 -11.16 -21.58 14.35
N TRP A 214 -10.40 -20.57 14.78
CA TRP A 214 -10.50 -19.20 14.25
C TRP A 214 -10.24 -19.10 12.76
N CYS A 215 -9.45 -20.03 12.21
CA CYS A 215 -9.12 -20.03 10.80
C CYS A 215 -10.20 -20.71 9.96
N ASP A 216 -11.05 -21.55 10.55
CA ASP A 216 -12.18 -22.19 9.87
C ASP A 216 -13.44 -21.32 9.88
N VAL A 217 -13.46 -20.25 10.68
CA VAL A 217 -14.58 -19.29 10.72
C VAL A 217 -14.65 -18.56 9.37
N GLY A 218 -15.63 -18.93 8.56
CA GLY A 218 -15.92 -18.27 7.29
C GLY A 218 -15.48 -19.05 6.04
N ASN A 219 -14.73 -20.15 6.16
CA ASN A 219 -14.32 -20.92 4.98
C ASN A 219 -15.55 -21.46 4.24
N LEU A 220 -15.92 -20.79 3.14
CA LEU A 220 -17.03 -21.21 2.30
C LEU A 220 -16.63 -22.51 1.62
N GLN A 221 -17.18 -23.62 2.09
CA GLN A 221 -17.16 -24.90 1.38
C GLN A 221 -17.98 -24.72 0.09
N PHE A 222 -17.32 -24.35 -1.00
CA PHE A 222 -17.94 -24.35 -2.32
C PHE A 222 -18.18 -25.81 -2.73
N SER A 223 -19.27 -26.39 -2.25
CA SER A 223 -19.74 -27.67 -2.75
C SER A 223 -20.12 -27.46 -4.21
N ASN A 224 -19.46 -28.19 -5.10
CA ASN A 224 -19.64 -28.10 -6.54
C ASN A 224 -20.96 -28.79 -6.94
N THR A 225 -22.08 -28.33 -6.39
CA THR A 225 -23.39 -28.90 -6.67
C THR A 225 -23.84 -28.38 -8.02
N THR A 226 -23.64 -29.19 -9.04
CA THR A 226 -24.29 -29.03 -10.34
C THR A 226 -25.79 -29.35 -10.16
N SER A 227 -26.55 -28.48 -9.51
CA SER A 227 -28.01 -28.63 -9.46
C SER A 227 -28.68 -27.28 -9.72
N LYS A 228 -29.14 -27.12 -10.97
CA LYS A 228 -30.26 -26.24 -11.27
C LYS A 228 -31.45 -26.71 -10.41
N ARG A 229 -32.18 -25.75 -9.80
CA ARG A 229 -33.37 -25.93 -8.93
C ARG A 229 -32.95 -26.21 -7.47
N ASP A 230 -33.26 -25.38 -6.46
CA ASP A 230 -34.56 -24.79 -6.14
C ASP A 230 -34.43 -23.43 -5.42
N LEU A 231 -34.67 -22.33 -6.13
CA LEU A 231 -34.83 -20.99 -5.52
C LEU A 231 -36.28 -20.73 -5.03
N LEU A 232 -37.18 -21.69 -5.24
CA LEU A 232 -38.60 -21.59 -4.85
C LEU A 232 -38.97 -22.40 -3.60
N ALA A 233 -38.07 -23.24 -3.07
CA ALA A 233 -38.32 -24.02 -1.86
C ALA A 233 -38.04 -23.24 -0.55
N LEU A 234 -37.16 -22.24 -0.60
CA LEU A 234 -36.78 -21.41 0.56
C LEU A 234 -37.82 -20.32 0.90
N GLY A 235 -38.75 -20.00 0.00
CA GLY A 235 -39.80 -19.01 0.24
C GLY A 235 -40.92 -19.50 1.16
N ASN A 236 -41.15 -20.82 1.23
CA ASN A 236 -42.27 -21.39 1.98
C ASN A 236 -41.95 -21.74 3.44
N SER A 237 -40.67 -21.79 3.83
CA SER A 237 -40.26 -22.13 5.20
C SER A 237 -40.04 -20.94 6.12
N ILE A 238 -40.09 -19.70 5.60
CA ILE A 238 -39.87 -18.47 6.38
C ILE A 238 -41.19 -17.87 6.92
N PHE A 239 -42.36 -18.30 6.43
CA PHE A 239 -43.67 -17.72 6.79
C PHE A 239 -44.53 -18.55 7.75
N LEU A 240 -44.00 -19.63 8.34
CA LEU A 240 -44.76 -20.48 9.27
C LEU A 240 -43.96 -20.76 10.55
N GLU A 241 -43.79 -19.73 11.40
CA GLU A 241 -43.74 -19.95 12.86
C GLU A 241 -45.08 -19.48 13.45
N PRO A 242 -45.88 -20.37 14.08
CA PRO A 242 -47.02 -19.95 14.87
C PRO A 242 -46.54 -19.45 16.23
N MET A 243 -47.08 -18.31 16.66
CA MET A 243 -47.06 -17.87 18.05
C MET A 243 -47.73 -18.94 18.93
N THR A 244 -46.99 -19.58 19.84
CA THR A 244 -47.57 -20.14 21.08
C THR A 244 -46.58 -20.10 22.24
N SER A 245 -47.04 -19.42 23.28
CA SER A 245 -46.63 -19.33 24.68
C SER A 245 -46.19 -20.63 25.37
N ALA A 246 -45.17 -20.51 26.23
CA ALA A 246 -45.15 -20.98 27.62
C ALA A 246 -44.11 -20.16 28.41
#